data_AF-A0A495KQ79-F1
#
_entry.id   AF-A0A495KQ79-F1
#
_cell.length_a   1.000
_cell.length_b   1.000
_cell.length_c   1.000
_cell.angle_alpha   90.00
_cell.angle_beta   90.00
_cell.angle_gamma   90.00
#
_symmetry.space_group_name_H-M   'P 1'
#
loop_
_entity.id
_entity.type
_entity.pdbx_description
1 polymer ?
#
loop_
_entity_poly.entity_id
_entity_poly.type
_entity_poly.pdbx_seq_one_letter_code
_entity_poly.pdbx_strand_id
1 'polypeptide(L)'
;MITQICPKCHQDAFTWYVSEVLPNITVWSCNNCPLQIFEEDHDEEICENCDEKTKTLLRSQEEQFNWCSNCNTVTNYQLNE
;
A
#
# COMPACT_ATOMS: atom_id res chain seq x y z
N MET A 1 13.60 -8.05 7.31
CA MET A 1 12.64 -8.00 6.19
C MET A 1 11.29 -8.27 6.81
N ILE A 2 10.40 -7.28 6.79
CA ILE A 2 9.04 -7.46 7.28
C ILE A 2 8.18 -7.99 6.14
N THR A 3 7.36 -8.97 6.48
CA THR A 3 6.41 -9.56 5.55
C THR A 3 5.31 -8.55 5.28
N GLN A 4 5.10 -8.23 4.01
CA GLN A 4 4.06 -7.31 3.57
C GLN A 4 2.74 -8.09 3.52
N ILE A 5 1.84 -7.77 4.44
CA ILE A 5 0.55 -8.43 4.57
C ILE A 5 -0.49 -7.63 3.78
N CYS A 6 -1.29 -8.34 2.99
CA CYS A 6 -2.32 -7.72 2.18
C CYS A 6 -3.40 -7.11 3.08
N PRO A 7 -3.72 -5.81 2.91
CA PRO A 7 -4.71 -5.14 3.74
C PRO A 7 -6.15 -5.66 3.55
N LYS A 8 -6.44 -6.30 2.41
CA LYS A 8 -7.79 -6.80 2.07
C LYS A 8 -8.04 -8.22 2.57
N CYS A 9 -7.07 -9.12 2.37
CA CYS A 9 -7.22 -10.55 2.70
C CYS A 9 -6.37 -11.04 3.88
N HIS A 10 -5.52 -10.17 4.45
CA HIS A 10 -4.63 -10.46 5.58
C HIS A 10 -3.66 -11.64 5.34
N GLN A 11 -3.37 -11.96 4.09
CA GLN A 11 -2.39 -12.98 3.70
C GLN A 11 -1.03 -12.33 3.41
N ASP A 12 0.04 -13.09 3.61
CA ASP A 12 1.44 -12.74 3.29
C ASP A 12 1.75 -12.84 1.78
N ALA A 13 0.84 -12.29 0.97
CA ALA A 13 0.87 -12.38 -0.48
C ALA A 13 0.86 -11.00 -1.13
N PHE A 14 1.24 -9.95 -0.40
CA PHE A 14 1.28 -8.58 -0.91
C PHE A 14 2.65 -8.29 -1.51
N THR A 15 2.65 -7.90 -2.78
CA THR A 15 3.86 -7.67 -3.57
C THR A 15 3.75 -6.35 -4.30
N TRP A 16 4.89 -5.74 -4.62
CA TRP A 16 4.95 -4.50 -5.38
C TRP A 16 5.90 -4.61 -6.56
N TYR A 17 5.66 -3.79 -7.58
CA TYR A 17 6.56 -3.63 -8.72
C TYR A 17 6.48 -2.20 -9.24
N VAL A 18 7.60 -1.65 -9.71
CA VAL A 18 7.60 -0.33 -10.35
C VAL A 18 7.03 -0.46 -11.75
N SER A 19 6.12 0.44 -12.12
CA SER A 19 5.52 0.45 -13.45
C SER A 19 6.57 0.76 -14.51
N GLU A 20 6.67 -0.10 -15.53
CA GLU A 20 7.58 0.10 -16.67
C GLU A 20 7.19 1.31 -17.54
N VAL A 21 5.91 1.69 -17.48
CA VAL A 21 5.36 2.83 -18.24
C VAL A 21 5.55 4.14 -17.49
N LEU A 22 5.38 4.11 -16.15
CA LEU A 22 5.44 5.27 -15.28
C LEU A 22 6.43 4.99 -14.14
N PRO A 23 7.71 5.41 -14.24
CA PRO A 23 8.75 5.03 -13.28
C PRO A 23 8.54 5.61 -11.87
N ASN A 24 7.64 6.58 -11.72
CA ASN A 24 7.28 7.18 -10.43
C ASN A 24 6.10 6.47 -9.77
N ILE A 25 5.51 5.46 -10.42
CA ILE A 25 4.38 4.71 -9.89
C ILE A 25 4.84 3.32 -9.50
N THR A 26 4.66 3.01 -8.22
CA THR A 26 4.80 1.65 -7.70
C THR A 26 3.42 1.00 -7.64
N VAL A 27 3.27 -0.15 -8.28
CA VAL A 27 2.02 -0.91 -8.28
C VAL A 27 2.10 -1.99 -7.21
N TRP A 28 1.14 -1.96 -6.31
CA TRP A 28 0.94 -2.96 -5.27
C TRP A 28 -0.18 -3.91 -5.66
N SER A 29 0.06 -5.20 -5.55
CA SER A 29 -0.91 -6.24 -5.87
C SER A 29 -0.82 -7.39 -4.87
N CYS A 30 -1.92 -8.13 -4.72
CA CYS A 30 -1.94 -9.33 -3.92
C CYS A 30 -2.10 -10.58 -4.79
N ASN A 31 -1.28 -11.61 -4.55
CA ASN A 31 -1.40 -12.88 -5.28
C ASN A 31 -2.64 -13.71 -4.88
N ASN A 32 -3.23 -13.43 -3.71
CA ASN A 32 -4.37 -14.18 -3.17
C ASN A 32 -5.72 -13.48 -3.34
N CYS A 33 -5.75 -12.20 -3.72
CA CYS A 33 -7.01 -11.47 -3.93
C CYS A 33 -6.85 -10.43 -5.04
N PRO A 34 -7.93 -10.02 -5.72
CA PRO A 34 -7.86 -9.07 -6.83
C PRO A 34 -7.62 -7.61 -6.39
N LEU A 35 -6.94 -7.40 -5.25
CA LEU A 35 -6.52 -6.07 -4.82
C LEU A 35 -5.35 -5.62 -5.70
N GLN A 36 -5.52 -4.49 -6.35
CA GLN A 36 -4.48 -3.75 -7.04
C GLN A 36 -4.59 -2.27 -6.66
N ILE A 37 -3.49 -1.69 -6.20
CA ILE A 37 -3.43 -0.31 -5.74
C ILE A 37 -2.10 0.32 -6.13
N PHE A 38 -2.06 1.63 -6.30
CA PHE A 38 -0.92 2.36 -6.83
C PHE A 38 -0.36 3.30 -5.77
N GLU A 39 0.95 3.42 -5.74
CA GLU A 39 1.72 4.39 -4.98
C GLU A 39 2.30 5.37 -5.98
N GLU A 40 1.77 6.59 -6.01
CA GLU A 40 2.19 7.64 -6.95
C GLU A 40 3.25 8.57 -6.35
N ASP A 41 3.24 8.72 -5.02
CA ASP A 41 4.18 9.53 -4.27
C ASP A 41 4.93 8.64 -3.29
N HIS A 42 6.25 8.60 -3.44
CA HIS A 42 7.16 7.91 -2.51
C HIS A 42 7.36 8.74 -1.22
N ASP A 43 6.49 9.70 -0.94
CA ASP A 43 6.48 10.46 0.30
C ASP A 43 5.92 9.56 1.42
N GLU A 44 6.82 8.77 2.00
CA GLU A 44 6.53 8.02 3.21
C GLU A 44 6.23 9.00 4.35
N GLU A 45 5.13 8.79 5.06
CA GLU A 45 4.79 9.47 6.29
C GLU A 45 5.25 8.67 7.51
N ILE A 46 5.34 9.37 8.65
CA ILE A 46 5.57 8.72 9.94
C ILE A 46 4.30 7.95 10.31
N CYS A 47 4.47 6.65 10.57
CA CYS A 47 3.38 5.83 11.08
C CYS A 47 3.16 6.15 12.57
N GLU A 48 1.95 6.53 12.94
CA GLU A 48 1.57 6.86 14.33
C GLU A 48 1.66 5.65 15.29
N ASN A 49 1.76 4.43 14.75
CA ASN A 49 1.77 3.20 15.55
C ASN A 49 3.19 2.66 15.82
N CYS A 50 4.13 2.83 14.87
CA CYS A 50 5.53 2.40 15.05
C CYS A 50 6.55 3.54 15.08
N ASP A 51 6.11 4.79 14.89
CA ASP A 51 6.95 6.01 14.82
C ASP A 51 8.01 5.98 13.71
N GLU A 52 7.91 5.05 12.76
CA GLU A 52 8.82 4.93 11.61
C GLU A 52 8.20 5.51 10.34
N LYS A 53 9.05 6.11 9.49
CA LYS A 53 8.69 6.67 8.18
C LYS A 53 8.43 5.56 7.15
N THR A 54 7.31 4.85 7.33
CA THR A 54 6.96 3.61 6.60
C THR A 54 5.50 3.58 6.15
N LYS A 55 4.75 4.65 6.44
CA LYS A 55 3.35 4.81 6.05
C LYS A 55 3.33 5.41 4.65
N THR A 56 2.82 4.69 3.68
CA THR A 56 2.69 5.18 2.30
C THR A 56 1.22 5.36 1.93
N LEU A 57 0.95 6.31 1.06
CA LEU A 57 -0.38 6.55 0.54
C LEU A 57 -0.61 5.70 -0.71
N LEU A 58 -1.54 4.76 -0.60
CA LEU A 58 -1.93 3.88 -1.68
C LEU A 58 -3.29 4.34 -2.23
N ARG A 59 -3.40 4.47 -3.55
CA ARG A 59 -4.59 4.91 -4.26
C ARG A 59 -4.91 3.99 -5.43
N SER A 60 -6.17 3.62 -5.57
CA SER A 60 -6.71 2.86 -6.70
C SER A 60 -7.84 3.66 -7.34
N GLN A 61 -8.47 3.11 -8.37
CA GLN A 61 -9.67 3.71 -8.95
C GLN A 61 -10.86 3.67 -7.99
N GLU A 62 -10.95 2.65 -7.13
CA GLU A 62 -12.11 2.42 -6.25
C GLU A 62 -11.91 3.01 -4.85
N GLU A 63 -10.66 3.02 -4.36
CA GLU A 63 -10.34 3.30 -2.97
C GLU A 63 -8.95 3.93 -2.81
N GLN A 64 -8.78 4.74 -1.77
CA GLN A 64 -7.47 5.22 -1.32
C GLN A 64 -7.31 5.04 0.19
N PHE A 65 -6.11 4.71 0.63
CA PHE A 65 -5.79 4.54 2.04
C PHE A 65 -4.29 4.68 2.31
N ASN A 66 -3.95 5.02 3.55
CA ASN A 66 -2.57 5.00 4.02
C ASN A 66 -2.24 3.63 4.61
N TRP A 67 -1.15 3.02 4.17
CA TRP A 67 -0.70 1.71 4.65
C TRP A 67 0.72 1.77 5.19
N CYS A 68 0.94 1.20 6.37
CA CYS A 68 2.26 1.10 6.96
C CYS A 68 2.87 -0.26 6.67
N SER A 69 4.02 -0.29 6.01
CA SER A 69 4.73 -1.53 5.66
C SER A 69 5.31 -2.27 6.86
N ASN A 70 5.54 -1.57 7.97
CA ASN A 70 6.06 -2.13 9.22
C ASN A 70 4.94 -2.75 10.08
N CYS A 71 3.87 -1.99 10.29
CA CYS A 71 2.72 -2.41 11.09
C CYS A 71 1.75 -3.32 10.32
N ASN A 72 1.79 -3.29 8.98
CA ASN A 72 0.77 -3.86 8.10
C ASN A 72 -0.65 -3.34 8.37
N THR A 73 -0.76 -2.10 8.86
CA THR A 73 -2.04 -1.47 9.22
C THR A 73 -2.46 -0.44 8.19
N VAL A 74 -3.75 -0.41 7.90
CA VAL A 74 -4.39 0.57 7.04
C VAL A 74 -5.04 1.66 7.88
N THR A 75 -4.92 2.90 7.42
CA THR A 75 -5.53 4.11 8.02
C THR A 75 -6.10 5.00 6.91
N ASN A 76 -7.03 5.89 7.25
CA ASN A 76 -7.63 6.84 6.30
C ASN A 76 -8.22 6.19 5.03
N TYR A 77 -8.96 5.10 5.19
CA TYR A 77 -9.64 4.44 4.07
C TYR A 77 -10.77 5.32 3.52
N GLN A 78 -10.75 5.56 2.21
CA GLN A 78 -11.77 6.31 1.47
C GLN A 78 -12.13 5.58 0.18
N LEU A 79 -13.41 5.60 -0.19
CA LEU A 79 -13.90 5.12 -1.48
C LEU A 79 -13.99 6.31 -2.43
N ASN A 80 -13.58 6.12 -3.69
CA ASN A 80 -13.73 7.11 -4.74
C ASN A 80 -15.13 6.92 -5.37
N GLU A 81 -16.00 7.92 -5.25
CA GLU A 81 -17.38 7.92 -5.77
C GLU A 81 -17.49 8.38 -7.23
#